data_AF-A0A954WWF0-F1
#
_entry.id   AF-A0A954WWF0-F1
#
_cell.length_a   1.000
_cell.length_b   1.000
_cell.length_c   1.000
_cell.angle_alpha   90.00
_cell.angle_beta   90.00
_cell.angle_gamma   90.00
#
_symmetry.space_group_name_H-M   'P 1'
#
loop_
_entity.id
_entity.type
_entity.pdbx_description
1 polymer ?
#
loop_
_entity_poly.entity_id
_entity_poly.type
_entity_poly.pdbx_seq_one_letter_code
_entity_poly.pdbx_strand_id
1 'polypeptide(L)' 'LDQTLLDGINDQFADIVNSGHFKQTEALAAEADEEELAHLPRLVFNFDRRNLGRLRQLINCINAGDLSPAHMES' A
#
# COMPACT_ATOMS: atom_id res chain seq x y z
N LEU A 1 1.59 -2.91 -8.11
CA LEU A 1 0.61 -1.83 -8.30
C LEU A 1 0.96 -1.18 -9.62
N ASP A 2 -0.04 -0.80 -10.40
CA ASP A 2 0.22 0.06 -11.55
C ASP A 2 0.66 1.44 -11.07
N GLN A 3 1.43 2.16 -11.90
CA GLN A 3 1.96 3.48 -11.57
C GLN A 3 0.84 4.46 -11.18
N THR A 4 -0.31 4.40 -11.86
CA THR A 4 -1.46 5.28 -11.60
C THR A 4 -1.99 5.14 -10.18
N LEU A 5 -2.13 3.89 -9.72
CA LEU A 5 -2.60 3.59 -8.36
C LEU A 5 -1.56 3.99 -7.31
N LEU A 6 -0.27 3.78 -7.59
CA LEU A 6 0.81 4.16 -6.67
C LEU A 6 0.89 5.69 -6.48
N ASP A 7 0.76 6.47 -7.54
CA ASP A 7 0.72 7.94 -7.44
C ASP A 7 -0.49 8.41 -6.62
N GLY A 8 -1.67 7.85 -6.87
CA GLY A 8 -2.86 8.20 -6.11
C GLY A 8 -2.78 7.77 -4.63
N ILE A 9 -2.10 6.65 -4.31
CA ILE A 9 -1.80 6.27 -2.93
C ILE A 9 -0.87 7.29 -2.26
N ASN A 10 0.18 7.74 -2.98
CA ASN A 10 1.13 8.72 -2.47
C ASN A 10 0.47 10.07 -2.17
N ASP A 11 -0.51 10.49 -2.96
CA ASP A 11 -1.29 11.71 -2.71
C ASP A 11 -2.29 11.51 -1.55
N GLN A 12 -3.14 10.48 -1.66
CA GLN A 12 -4.26 10.30 -0.75
C GLN A 12 -3.90 9.75 0.62
N PHE A 13 -2.69 9.22 0.85
CA PHE A 13 -2.28 8.64 2.15
C PHE A 13 -0.97 9.25 2.67
N ALA A 14 -0.57 10.43 2.21
CA ALA A 14 0.65 11.10 2.67
C ALA A 14 0.65 11.40 4.19
N ASP A 15 -0.52 11.62 4.77
CA ASP A 15 -0.73 11.89 6.21
C ASP A 15 -0.32 10.74 7.12
N ILE A 16 -0.30 9.50 6.63
CA ILE A 16 0.11 8.34 7.43
C ILE A 16 1.59 7.99 7.29
N VAL A 17 2.32 8.74 6.46
CA VAL A 17 3.75 8.56 6.22
C VAL A 17 4.52 9.57 7.06
N ASN A 18 5.28 9.09 8.04
CA ASN A 18 6.09 9.92 8.93
C ASN A 18 7.26 10.61 8.19
N SER A 19 7.78 9.96 7.14
CA SER A 19 8.86 10.49 6.32
C SER A 19 8.97 9.71 5.00
N GLY A 20 9.32 10.39 3.91
CA GLY A 20 9.46 9.75 2.60
C GLY A 20 8.11 9.61 1.89
N HIS A 21 7.95 8.53 1.14
CA HIS A 21 6.77 8.24 0.32
C HIS A 21 6.62 6.72 0.16
N PHE A 22 5.47 6.26 -0.33
CA PHE A 22 5.24 4.85 -0.62
C PHE A 22 6.10 4.39 -1.80
N LYS A 23 6.84 3.30 -1.61
CA LYS A 23 7.68 2.69 -2.65
C LYS A 23 7.30 1.25 -2.87
N GLN A 24 7.19 0.87 -4.14
CA GLN A 24 7.13 -0.53 -4.49
C GLN A 24 8.54 -1.14 -4.47
N THR A 25 8.64 -2.33 -3.91
CA THR A 25 9.86 -3.13 -3.96
C THR A 25 9.56 -4.50 -4.55
N GLU A 26 10.60 -5.15 -5.06
CA GLU A 26 10.53 -6.57 -5.40
C GLU A 26 10.33 -7.39 -4.12
N ALA A 27 9.80 -8.60 -4.27
CA ALA A 27 9.78 -9.58 -3.19
C ALA A 27 11.21 -9.84 -2.71
N LEU A 28 11.40 -9.96 -1.39
CA LEU A 28 12.71 -10.34 -0.87
C LEU A 28 13.00 -11.78 -1.30
N ALA A 29 14.26 -12.07 -1.65
CA ALA A 29 14.67 -13.42 -2.06
C ALA A 29 14.36 -14.51 -1.01
N ALA A 30 14.18 -14.14 0.26
CA ALA A 30 13.80 -15.03 1.35
C ALA A 30 12.29 -15.39 1.38
N GLU A 31 11.45 -14.71 0.60
CA GLU A 31 10.01 -14.99 0.45
C GLU A 31 9.73 -15.95 -0.73
N ALA A 32 10.78 -16.48 -1.38
CA ALA A 32 10.68 -17.30 -2.59
C ALA A 32 10.02 -18.66 -2.37
N ASP A 33 9.96 -19.16 -1.14
CA ASP A 33 9.27 -20.42 -0.79
C ASP A 33 7.73 -20.28 -0.81
N GLU A 34 7.19 -19.05 -0.87
CA GLU A 34 5.75 -18.78 -1.00
C GLU A 34 5.41 -18.38 -2.44
N GLU A 35 5.39 -19.37 -3.36
CA GLU A 35 5.12 -19.17 -4.80
C GLU A 35 3.81 -18.39 -5.06
N GLU A 36 2.78 -18.62 -4.24
CA GLU A 36 1.48 -17.93 -4.33
C GLU A 36 1.57 -16.44 -3.99
N LEU A 37 2.58 -15.99 -3.23
CA LEU A 37 2.74 -14.58 -2.86
C LEU A 37 3.87 -13.91 -3.64
N ALA A 38 4.80 -14.66 -4.23
CA ALA A 38 5.99 -14.12 -4.90
C ALA A 38 5.68 -13.10 -6.01
N HIS A 39 4.54 -13.26 -6.69
CA HIS A 39 4.12 -12.37 -7.78
C HIS A 39 3.45 -11.07 -7.31
N LEU A 40 3.13 -10.95 -6.01
CA LEU A 40 2.48 -9.76 -5.48
C LEU A 40 3.49 -8.61 -5.24
N PRO A 41 3.13 -7.36 -5.55
CA PRO A 41 3.99 -6.21 -5.28
C PRO A 41 4.14 -5.98 -3.78
N ARG A 42 5.37 -5.70 -3.30
CA ARG A 42 5.60 -5.24 -1.91
C ARG A 42 5.52 -3.71 -1.88
N LEU A 43 4.87 -3.17 -0.85
CA LEU A 43 4.75 -1.72 -0.63
C LEU A 43 5.41 -1.36 0.70
N VAL A 44 6.38 -0.45 0.66
CA VAL A 44 7.17 -0.04 1.83
C VAL A 44 7.02 1.46 2.07
N PHE A 45 6.81 1.85 3.33
CA PHE A 45 6.71 3.23 3.79
C PHE A 45 6.92 3.34 5.30
N ASN A 46 7.28 4.54 5.78
CA ASN A 46 7.49 4.81 7.21
C ASN A 46 6.16 5.19 7.87
N PHE A 47 5.40 4.20 8.34
CA PHE A 47 4.10 4.44 8.98
C PHE A 47 4.22 5.18 10.33
N ASP A 48 3.36 6.18 10.56
CA ASP A 48 3.37 7.04 11.75
C ASP A 48 2.80 6.39 13.03
N ARG A 49 2.23 5.18 12.91
CA ARG A 49 1.61 4.38 13.98
C ARG A 49 0.42 5.04 14.69
N ARG A 50 -0.05 6.20 14.23
CA ARG A 50 -1.18 6.94 14.82
C ARG A 50 -2.45 6.73 14.02
N ASN A 51 -2.33 6.57 12.71
CA ASN A 51 -3.46 6.54 11.78
C ASN A 51 -3.82 5.11 11.34
N LEU A 52 -4.19 4.25 12.30
CA LEU A 52 -4.51 2.84 12.03
C LEU A 52 -5.75 2.64 11.14
N GLY A 53 -6.77 3.49 11.28
CA GLY A 53 -7.97 3.44 10.41
C GLY A 53 -7.63 3.75 8.96
N ARG A 54 -6.77 4.75 8.72
CA ARG A 54 -6.27 5.11 7.39
C ARG A 54 -5.41 3.99 6.78
N LEU A 55 -4.60 3.31 7.58
CA LEU A 55 -3.88 2.12 7.14
C LEU A 55 -4.86 1.02 6.67
N ARG A 56 -5.97 0.82 7.38
CA ARG A 56 -7.01 -0.14 6.95
C ARG A 56 -7.65 0.26 5.62
N GLN A 57 -7.97 1.54 5.43
CA GLN A 57 -8.48 2.06 4.16
C GLN A 57 -7.49 1.85 3.01
N LEU A 58 -6.20 2.12 3.23
CA LEU A 58 -5.15 1.87 2.25
C LEU A 58 -5.13 0.40 1.80
N ILE A 59 -5.20 -0.54 2.76
CA ILE A 59 -5.23 -1.98 2.47
C ILE A 59 -6.44 -2.33 1.60
N ASN A 60 -7.62 -1.77 1.89
CA ASN A 60 -8.82 -1.99 1.09
C ASN A 60 -8.63 -1.48 -0.35
N CYS A 61 -8.10 -0.27 -0.54
CA CYS A 61 -7.82 0.29 -1.86
C CYS A 61 -6.81 -0.56 -2.66
N ILE A 62 -5.75 -1.03 -2.01
CA ILE A 62 -4.76 -1.92 -2.63
C ILE A 62 -5.41 -3.22 -3.10
N ASN A 63 -6.23 -3.84 -2.25
CA ASN A 63 -6.91 -5.11 -2.58
C ASN A 63 -7.99 -4.94 -3.67
N ALA A 64 -8.66 -3.79 -3.70
CA ALA A 64 -9.64 -3.45 -4.75
C ALA A 64 -8.96 -3.04 -6.07
N GLY A 65 -7.68 -2.66 -6.02
CA GLY A 65 -6.94 -2.14 -7.18
C GLY A 65 -7.36 -0.73 -7.60
N ASP A 66 -8.04 0.02 -6.73
CA ASP A 66 -8.57 1.35 -7.05
C ASP A 66 -8.79 2.22 -5.80
N LEU A 67 -8.84 3.53 -6.00
CA LEU A 67 -9.06 4.56 -4.97
C LEU A 67 -10.52 5.02 -4.89
N SER A 68 -11.48 4.14 -5.20
CA SER A 68 -12.89 4.45 -5.07
C SER A 68 -13.28 4.77 -3.61
N PRO A 69 -14.05 5.86 -3.36
CA PRO A 69 -14.47 6.26 -2.02
C PRO A 69 -15.33 5.20 -1.31
N ALA A 70 -16.01 4.32 -2.05
CA ALA A 70 -16.76 3.20 -1.49
C ALA A 70 -15.91 2.23 -0.67
N HIS A 71 -14.59 2.17 -0.90
CA HIS A 71 -13.66 1.33 -0.14
C HIS A 71 -12.95 2.08 1.01
N MET A 72 -13.15 3.40 1.09
CA MET A 72 -12.59 4.27 2.13
C MET A 72 -13.52 4.38 3.36
N GLU A 73 -14.81 4.05 3.23
CA GLU A 73 -15.76 4.07 4.34
C GLU A 73 -16.08 2.63 4.80
N SER A 74 -15.51 2.23 5.93
CA SER A 74 -15.87 1.03 6.70
C SER A 74 -15.46 1.18 8.15
#